data_AF-A0A257RTK8-F1
#
_entry.id   AF-A0A257RTK8-F1
#
_cell.length_a   1.000
_cell.length_b   1.000
_cell.length_c   1.000
_cell.angle_alpha   90.00
_cell.angle_beta   90.00
_cell.angle_gamma   90.00
#
_symmetry.space_group_name_H-M   'P 1'
#
loop_
_entity.id
_entity.type
_entity.pdbx_description
1 polymer ?
#
loop_
_entity_poly.entity_id
_entity_poly.type
_entity_poly.pdbx_seq_one_letter_code
_entity_poly.pdbx_strand_id
1 'polypeptide(L)'
;PARWRDLAAQALAGAVGVAPLLYGNWVTTHGVFHFAYEVLWGPGHRLGFHVDPQGVAHTPLRALVLAAKYVSETNNFVMGWPVPALVVAIIALVSLRRTTRWDALLLGLFGAQVLAYSLYWHDGEFLGPRFLYTALPMLVVLLARAPFIVANRYGGYWRHAAPLAVLACIGVAWLVPMLPYGAIGLVGQVRDARTTFKVNLAAATRAADAHHALVFVHEPFSGRLVRRLWGVGFTRSAAAQVMTRGDACSVLEAVRAAEADSTAPPAARVAAVVQRIATYAPGPDAIRAVDPSIQISSAQSLTPACKEELAADARYGALPFGLGLLLEPIGPDGRLAGDVIYAVDL
;
A
#
# COMPACT_ATOMS: atom_id res chain seq x y z
N PRO A 1 -17.94 39.36 0.20
CA PRO A 1 -16.92 39.61 -0.85
C PRO A 1 -15.53 38.97 -0.56
N ALA A 2 -14.85 39.31 0.55
CA ALA A 2 -13.50 38.81 0.84
C ALA A 2 -13.43 37.27 0.98
N ARG A 3 -14.39 36.64 1.68
CA ARG A 3 -14.45 35.17 1.85
C ARG A 3 -14.57 34.41 0.52
N TRP A 4 -15.26 34.97 -0.46
CA TRP A 4 -15.41 34.36 -1.79
C TRP A 4 -14.12 34.44 -2.60
N ARG A 5 -13.33 35.51 -2.44
CA ARG A 5 -12.00 35.63 -3.05
C ARG A 5 -11.04 34.60 -2.46
N ASP A 6 -11.04 34.45 -1.13
CA ASP A 6 -10.21 33.45 -0.44
C ASP A 6 -10.57 32.02 -0.88
N LEU A 7 -11.87 31.70 -0.96
CA LEU A 7 -12.35 30.40 -1.45
C LEU A 7 -11.96 30.16 -2.91
N ALA A 8 -12.14 31.16 -3.77
CA ALA A 8 -11.78 31.08 -5.18
C ALA A 8 -10.27 30.88 -5.37
N ALA A 9 -9.43 31.56 -4.58
CA ALA A 9 -7.99 31.38 -4.62
C ALA A 9 -7.59 29.96 -4.17
N GLN A 10 -8.21 29.42 -3.12
CA GLN A 10 -7.98 28.04 -2.69
C GLN A 10 -8.43 27.01 -3.74
N ALA A 11 -9.61 27.22 -4.35
CA ALA A 11 -10.11 26.36 -5.41
C ALA A 11 -9.20 26.40 -6.65
N LEU A 12 -8.71 27.58 -7.03
CA LEU A 12 -7.77 27.74 -8.15
C LEU A 12 -6.43 27.04 -7.86
N ALA A 13 -5.87 27.21 -6.66
CA ALA A 13 -4.66 26.52 -6.25
C ALA A 13 -4.83 24.99 -6.29
N GLY A 14 -5.97 24.49 -5.80
CA GLY A 14 -6.34 23.08 -5.91
C GLY A 14 -6.46 22.60 -7.36
N ALA A 15 -7.11 23.38 -8.23
CA ALA A 15 -7.26 23.07 -9.65
C ALA A 15 -5.90 23.01 -10.37
N VAL A 16 -4.99 23.95 -10.09
CA VAL A 16 -3.63 23.93 -10.62
C VAL A 16 -2.88 22.67 -10.16
N GLY A 17 -3.03 22.28 -8.90
CA GLY A 17 -2.41 21.05 -8.38
C GLY A 17 -2.95 19.76 -9.00
N VAL A 18 -4.23 19.73 -9.36
CA VAL A 18 -4.90 18.55 -9.93
C VAL A 18 -4.81 18.50 -11.46
N ALA A 19 -4.53 19.62 -12.14
CA ALA A 19 -4.47 19.70 -13.59
C ALA A 19 -3.52 18.68 -14.26
N PRO A 20 -2.29 18.43 -13.77
CA PRO A 20 -1.41 17.42 -14.38
C PRO A 20 -2.01 16.00 -14.36
N LEU A 21 -2.71 15.64 -13.29
CA LEU A 21 -3.40 14.35 -13.17
C LEU A 21 -4.53 14.22 -14.19
N LEU A 22 -5.36 15.26 -14.29
CA LEU A 22 -6.49 15.30 -15.24
C LEU A 22 -6.02 15.27 -16.69
N TYR A 23 -4.94 16.00 -17.00
CA TYR A 23 -4.31 15.97 -18.31
C TYR A 23 -3.72 14.58 -18.61
N GLY A 24 -2.99 13.99 -17.66
CA GLY A 24 -2.44 12.64 -17.79
C GLY A 24 -3.53 11.60 -18.07
N ASN A 25 -4.65 11.66 -17.35
CA ASN A 25 -5.81 10.81 -17.62
C ASN A 25 -6.36 11.05 -19.03
N TRP A 26 -6.59 12.31 -19.43
CA TRP A 26 -7.12 12.61 -20.76
C TRP A 26 -6.23 12.08 -21.89
N VAL A 27 -4.90 12.21 -21.77
CA VAL A 27 -3.95 11.72 -22.78
C VAL A 27 -3.88 10.20 -22.82
N THR A 28 -3.97 9.52 -21.67
CA THR A 28 -3.72 8.06 -21.58
C THR A 28 -4.97 7.20 -21.68
N THR A 29 -6.13 7.71 -21.27
CA THR A 29 -7.39 6.94 -21.20
C THR A 29 -8.54 7.58 -21.99
N HIS A 30 -8.29 8.75 -22.62
CA HIS A 30 -9.28 9.57 -23.30
C HIS A 30 -10.44 10.04 -22.40
N GLY A 31 -10.28 9.99 -21.07
CA GLY A 31 -11.28 10.46 -20.11
C GLY A 31 -10.65 11.18 -18.93
N VAL A 32 -11.07 12.42 -18.67
CA VAL A 32 -10.51 13.28 -17.61
C VAL A 32 -10.63 12.65 -16.21
N PHE A 33 -11.75 11.95 -15.96
CA PHE A 33 -12.03 11.24 -14.70
C PHE A 33 -11.89 9.72 -14.82
N HIS A 34 -11.32 9.23 -15.92
CA HIS A 34 -11.10 7.80 -16.14
C HIS A 34 -9.63 7.49 -15.86
N PHE A 35 -9.35 6.97 -14.67
CA PHE A 35 -7.98 6.78 -14.22
C PHE A 35 -7.34 5.55 -14.87
N ALA A 36 -6.08 5.65 -15.28
CA ALA A 36 -5.34 4.53 -15.88
C ALA A 36 -5.29 3.30 -14.97
N TYR A 37 -5.32 3.49 -13.64
CA TYR A 37 -5.42 2.41 -12.68
C TYR A 37 -6.71 1.60 -12.84
N GLU A 38 -7.84 2.27 -13.08
CA GLU A 38 -9.12 1.62 -13.38
C GLU A 38 -9.09 0.90 -14.73
N VAL A 39 -8.48 1.50 -15.75
CA VAL A 39 -8.30 0.87 -17.07
C VAL A 39 -7.50 -0.44 -16.95
N LEU A 40 -6.44 -0.42 -16.15
CA LEU A 40 -5.51 -1.55 -16.02
C LEU A 40 -6.11 -2.70 -15.19
N TRP A 41 -6.82 -2.36 -14.12
CA TRP A 41 -7.26 -3.33 -13.11
C TRP A 41 -8.78 -3.58 -13.08
N GLY A 42 -9.55 -2.77 -13.80
CA GLY A 42 -11.00 -2.90 -13.94
C GLY A 42 -11.82 -2.04 -12.96
N PRO A 43 -13.15 -2.05 -13.12
CA PRO A 43 -14.07 -1.14 -12.41
C PRO A 43 -14.17 -1.41 -10.90
N GLY A 44 -13.72 -2.58 -10.43
CA GLY A 44 -13.65 -2.87 -8.99
C GLY A 44 -12.69 -1.96 -8.24
N HIS A 45 -11.83 -1.20 -8.93
CA HIS A 45 -10.91 -0.23 -8.32
C HIS A 45 -11.42 1.20 -8.31
N ARG A 46 -12.68 1.43 -8.69
CA ARG A 46 -13.33 2.74 -8.60
C ARG A 46 -13.39 3.21 -7.14
N LEU A 47 -13.66 4.51 -6.98
CA LEU A 47 -14.02 5.09 -5.70
C LEU A 47 -15.53 4.93 -5.49
N GLY A 48 -15.93 4.67 -4.25
CA GLY A 48 -17.34 4.59 -3.84
C GLY A 48 -17.78 3.19 -3.48
N PHE A 49 -19.10 2.98 -3.42
CA PHE A 49 -19.68 1.75 -2.89
C PHE A 49 -19.98 0.76 -4.02
N HIS A 50 -19.20 -0.31 -4.08
CA HIS A 50 -19.35 -1.40 -5.03
C HIS A 50 -18.63 -2.65 -4.49
N VAL A 51 -18.76 -3.76 -5.21
CA VAL A 51 -17.93 -4.94 -4.94
C VAL A 51 -16.48 -4.59 -5.32
N ASP A 52 -15.58 -4.76 -4.36
CA ASP A 52 -14.17 -4.49 -4.53
C ASP A 52 -13.48 -5.60 -5.37
N PRO A 53 -12.21 -5.44 -5.72
CA PRO A 53 -11.49 -6.40 -6.56
C PRO A 53 -11.34 -7.77 -5.88
N GLN A 54 -11.47 -7.85 -4.56
CA GLN A 54 -11.42 -9.10 -3.79
C GLN A 54 -12.80 -9.78 -3.68
N GLY A 55 -13.83 -9.17 -4.28
CA GLY A 55 -15.20 -9.67 -4.27
C GLY A 55 -15.94 -9.37 -2.97
N VAL A 56 -15.47 -8.40 -2.16
CA VAL A 56 -16.12 -7.98 -0.91
C VAL A 56 -16.87 -6.68 -1.17
N ALA A 57 -18.08 -6.55 -0.62
CA ALA A 57 -18.86 -5.33 -0.79
C ALA A 57 -18.26 -4.16 0.00
N HIS A 58 -17.91 -3.07 -0.69
CA HIS A 58 -17.57 -1.79 -0.06
C HIS A 58 -18.84 -1.00 0.24
N THR A 59 -19.20 -0.93 1.52
CA THR A 59 -20.44 -0.30 2.02
C THR A 59 -20.13 0.96 2.82
N PRO A 60 -21.12 1.84 3.10
CA PRO A 60 -20.91 3.01 3.98
C PRO A 60 -20.36 2.64 5.36
N LEU A 61 -20.80 1.52 5.92
CA LEU A 61 -20.28 1.02 7.20
C LEU A 61 -18.81 0.61 7.07
N ARG A 62 -18.43 -0.09 5.99
CA ARG A 62 -17.03 -0.45 5.73
C ARG A 62 -16.16 0.79 5.52
N ALA A 63 -16.67 1.80 4.81
CA ALA A 63 -15.98 3.08 4.68
C ALA A 63 -15.74 3.76 6.03
N LEU A 64 -16.72 3.74 6.94
CA LEU A 64 -16.52 4.26 8.31
C LEU A 64 -15.46 3.46 9.07
N VAL A 65 -15.44 2.12 8.95
CA VAL A 65 -14.41 1.27 9.55
C VAL A 65 -13.03 1.59 8.99
N LEU A 66 -12.89 1.77 7.67
CA LEU A 66 -11.64 2.18 7.04
C LEU A 66 -11.20 3.58 7.50
N ALA A 67 -12.12 4.54 7.57
CA ALA A 67 -11.84 5.87 8.08
C ALA A 67 -11.29 5.82 9.53
N ALA A 68 -11.94 5.04 10.39
CA ALA A 68 -11.49 4.81 11.76
C ALA A 68 -10.11 4.14 11.81
N LYS A 69 -9.86 3.17 10.92
CA LYS A 69 -8.55 2.51 10.79
C LYS A 69 -7.47 3.52 10.40
N TYR A 70 -7.66 4.33 9.35
CA TYR A 70 -6.67 5.32 8.92
C TYR A 70 -6.37 6.35 10.02
N VAL A 71 -7.40 6.82 10.71
CA VAL A 71 -7.24 7.76 11.83
C VAL A 71 -6.50 7.10 13.00
N SER A 72 -6.78 5.82 13.31
CA SER A 72 -6.12 5.08 14.37
C SER A 72 -4.64 4.77 14.05
N GLU A 73 -4.34 4.41 12.81
CA GLU A 73 -2.95 4.26 12.35
C GLU A 73 -2.21 5.60 12.47
N THR A 74 -2.83 6.70 12.00
CA THR A 74 -2.26 8.05 12.16
C THR A 74 -2.02 8.41 13.62
N ASN A 75 -2.95 8.06 14.49
CA ASN A 75 -2.84 8.29 15.93
C ASN A 75 -1.61 7.62 16.55
N ASN A 76 -1.24 6.43 16.05
CA ASN A 76 -0.13 5.64 16.58
C ASN A 76 1.22 5.95 15.90
N PHE A 77 1.22 6.18 14.58
CA PHE A 77 2.45 6.32 13.80
C PHE A 77 3.01 7.74 13.76
N VAL A 78 2.17 8.79 13.81
CA VAL A 78 2.64 10.16 13.51
C VAL A 78 3.70 10.67 14.49
N MET A 79 3.48 10.44 15.79
CA MET A 79 4.40 10.92 16.82
C MET A 79 5.36 9.81 17.27
N GLY A 80 4.96 8.54 17.18
CA GLY A 80 5.70 7.42 17.79
C GLY A 80 5.85 7.57 19.32
N TRP A 81 5.04 8.43 19.93
CA TRP A 81 5.07 8.73 21.36
C TRP A 81 4.24 7.71 22.15
N PRO A 82 4.48 7.57 23.47
CA PRO A 82 3.60 6.78 24.34
C PRO A 82 2.18 7.37 24.44
N VAL A 83 2.02 8.65 24.08
CA VAL A 83 0.73 9.35 24.05
C VAL A 83 0.22 9.41 22.61
N PRO A 84 -1.00 8.94 22.32
CA PRO A 84 -1.52 8.97 20.96
C PRO A 84 -1.73 10.40 20.44
N ALA A 85 -1.42 10.63 19.16
CA ALA A 85 -1.41 11.97 18.57
C ALA A 85 -2.77 12.69 18.66
N LEU A 86 -3.87 11.97 18.47
CA LEU A 86 -5.21 12.56 18.56
C LEU A 86 -5.54 13.04 19.97
N VAL A 87 -5.02 12.42 21.02
CA VAL A 87 -5.23 12.89 22.40
C VAL A 87 -4.62 14.29 22.55
N VAL A 88 -3.40 14.48 22.05
CA VAL A 88 -2.72 15.78 22.04
C VAL A 88 -3.50 16.81 21.22
N ALA A 89 -3.99 16.41 20.04
CA ALA A 89 -4.82 17.28 19.19
C ALA A 89 -6.13 17.68 19.88
N ILE A 90 -6.84 16.73 20.51
CA ILE A 90 -8.09 16.99 21.25
C ILE A 90 -7.83 17.93 22.43
N ILE A 91 -6.77 17.70 23.22
CA ILE A 91 -6.38 18.58 24.32
C ILE A 91 -6.12 20.00 23.79
N ALA A 92 -5.40 20.13 22.67
CA ALA A 92 -5.15 21.42 22.04
C ALA A 92 -6.46 22.13 21.67
N LEU A 93 -7.37 21.42 20.99
CA LEU A 93 -8.65 21.96 20.53
C LEU A 93 -9.56 22.38 21.68
N VAL A 94 -9.67 21.57 22.74
CA VAL A 94 -10.46 21.89 23.94
C VAL A 94 -9.84 23.06 24.73
N SER A 95 -8.51 23.20 24.68
CA SER A 95 -7.79 24.29 25.35
C SER A 95 -7.87 25.63 24.58
N LEU A 96 -8.30 25.62 23.31
CA LEU A 96 -8.50 26.84 22.54
C LEU A 96 -9.66 27.66 23.12
N ARG A 97 -9.41 28.93 23.43
CA ARG A 97 -10.46 29.89 23.78
C ARG A 97 -11.42 30.17 22.61
N ARG A 98 -10.88 30.18 21.40
CA ARG A 98 -11.61 30.39 20.13
C ARG A 98 -10.89 29.60 19.04
N THR A 99 -11.64 28.89 18.22
CA THR A 99 -11.12 28.29 16.99
C THR A 99 -10.92 29.38 15.94
N THR A 100 -9.78 29.35 15.25
CA THR A 100 -9.52 30.26 14.14
C THR A 100 -10.03 29.67 12.83
N ARG A 101 -10.20 30.51 11.81
CA ARG A 101 -10.51 30.06 10.44
C ARG A 101 -9.47 29.08 9.90
N TRP A 102 -8.22 29.19 10.35
CA TRP A 102 -7.12 28.32 9.93
C TRP A 102 -7.21 26.96 10.61
N ASP A 103 -7.59 26.91 11.90
CA ASP A 103 -7.84 25.64 12.59
C ASP A 103 -8.98 24.87 11.91
N ALA A 104 -10.06 25.57 11.55
CA ALA A 104 -11.17 24.98 10.80
C ALA A 104 -10.75 24.51 9.40
N LEU A 105 -9.91 25.27 8.69
CA LEU A 105 -9.38 24.87 7.39
C LEU A 105 -8.53 23.59 7.49
N LEU A 106 -7.59 23.54 8.45
CA LEU A 106 -6.72 22.36 8.64
C LEU A 106 -7.52 21.11 9.00
N LEU A 107 -8.48 21.24 9.92
CA LEU A 107 -9.38 20.13 10.29
C LEU A 107 -10.28 19.73 9.12
N GLY A 108 -10.78 20.69 8.34
CA GLY A 108 -11.60 20.44 7.16
C GLY A 108 -10.83 19.70 6.07
N LEU A 109 -9.59 20.11 5.79
CA LEU A 109 -8.72 19.43 4.82
C LEU A 109 -8.34 18.01 5.29
N PHE A 110 -8.02 17.84 6.57
CA PHE A 110 -7.76 16.52 7.14
C PHE A 110 -9.00 15.62 7.04
N GLY A 111 -10.16 16.11 7.43
CA GLY A 111 -11.44 15.39 7.34
C GLY A 111 -11.82 15.06 5.90
N ALA A 112 -11.60 15.98 4.96
CA ALA A 112 -11.84 15.74 3.53
C ALA A 112 -10.94 14.62 2.99
N GLN A 113 -9.66 14.57 3.40
CA GLN A 113 -8.76 13.50 2.99
C GLN A 113 -9.16 12.14 3.55
N VAL A 114 -9.53 12.09 4.84
CA VAL A 114 -10.06 10.88 5.49
C VAL A 114 -11.31 10.39 4.77
N LEU A 115 -12.24 11.29 4.47
CA LEU A 115 -13.47 10.96 3.74
C LEU A 115 -13.15 10.43 2.34
N ALA A 116 -12.29 11.12 1.58
CA ALA A 116 -11.92 10.70 0.23
C ALA A 116 -11.31 9.30 0.21
N TYR A 117 -10.39 8.98 1.12
CA TYR A 117 -9.80 7.64 1.20
C TYR A 117 -10.73 6.59 1.81
N SER A 118 -11.72 6.98 2.62
CA SER A 118 -12.75 6.03 3.09
C SER A 118 -13.60 5.48 1.95
N LEU A 119 -13.72 6.23 0.85
CA LEU A 119 -14.38 5.77 -0.38
C LEU A 119 -13.50 4.83 -1.21
N TYR A 120 -12.22 4.68 -0.87
CA TYR A 120 -11.35 3.68 -1.45
C TYR A 120 -11.45 2.38 -0.65
N TRP A 121 -11.53 1.25 -1.34
CA TRP A 121 -11.90 -0.05 -0.78
C TRP A 121 -10.79 -0.74 0.04
N HIS A 122 -9.53 -0.35 -0.18
CA HIS A 122 -8.35 -1.06 0.35
C HIS A 122 -7.72 -0.33 1.54
N ASP A 123 -7.41 -1.07 2.60
CA ASP A 123 -6.60 -0.64 3.74
C ASP A 123 -5.12 -0.95 3.49
N GLY A 124 -4.33 0.07 3.21
CA GLY A 124 -2.94 -0.10 2.83
C GLY A 124 -2.03 0.47 3.88
N GLU A 125 -1.21 -0.38 4.49
CA GLU A 125 -0.16 0.03 5.41
C GLU A 125 1.19 -0.03 4.68
N PHE A 126 1.97 1.04 4.78
CA PHE A 126 3.36 1.05 4.30
C PHE A 126 4.15 2.02 5.16
N LEU A 127 4.76 1.53 6.25
CA LEU A 127 5.43 2.36 7.27
C LEU A 127 4.44 3.38 7.91
N GLY A 128 3.22 2.93 8.20
CA GLY A 128 2.14 3.74 8.75
C GLY A 128 1.00 4.04 7.74
N PRO A 129 0.14 5.04 8.03
CA PRO A 129 -1.08 5.32 7.27
C PRO A 129 -0.77 6.02 5.96
N ARG A 130 -0.30 5.26 4.95
CA ARG A 130 0.18 5.81 3.67
C ARG A 130 -0.80 6.77 2.99
N PHE A 131 -2.09 6.55 3.20
CA PHE A 131 -3.16 7.38 2.64
C PHE A 131 -3.29 8.75 3.32
N LEU A 132 -2.82 8.92 4.55
CA LEU A 132 -2.92 10.20 5.27
C LEU A 132 -1.59 10.96 5.33
N TYR A 133 -0.56 10.50 4.60
CA TYR A 133 0.75 11.16 4.53
C TYR A 133 0.67 12.62 4.06
N THR A 134 -0.16 12.91 3.05
CA THR A 134 -0.37 14.27 2.56
C THR A 134 -1.16 15.14 3.53
N ALA A 135 -1.87 14.53 4.49
CA ALA A 135 -2.61 15.22 5.54
C ALA A 135 -1.77 15.48 6.81
N LEU A 136 -0.59 14.87 6.92
CA LEU A 136 0.30 15.01 8.09
C LEU A 136 0.68 16.45 8.42
N PRO A 137 1.04 17.33 7.47
CA PRO A 137 1.39 18.71 7.80
C PRO A 137 0.30 19.43 8.59
N MET A 138 -0.97 19.12 8.31
CA MET A 138 -2.12 19.72 9.00
C MET A 138 -2.17 19.31 10.46
N LEU A 139 -1.96 18.02 10.74
CA LEU A 139 -1.87 17.50 12.11
C LEU A 139 -0.64 18.01 12.83
N VAL A 140 0.53 17.99 12.20
CA VAL A 140 1.80 18.43 12.81
C VAL A 140 1.71 19.87 13.28
N VAL A 141 1.11 20.77 12.50
CA VAL A 141 0.91 22.17 12.92
C VAL A 141 0.03 22.28 14.16
N LEU A 142 -1.05 21.49 14.24
CA LEU A 142 -1.94 21.47 15.42
C LEU A 142 -1.22 20.90 16.65
N LEU A 143 -0.51 19.79 16.48
CA LEU A 143 0.24 19.10 17.54
C LEU A 143 1.37 19.97 18.08
N ALA A 144 2.13 20.62 17.20
CA ALA A 144 3.23 21.51 17.58
C ALA A 144 2.76 22.71 18.42
N ARG A 145 1.53 23.17 18.19
CA ARG A 145 0.92 24.29 18.94
C ARG A 145 0.35 23.87 20.30
N ALA A 146 -0.01 22.59 20.46
CA ALA A 146 -0.67 22.06 21.66
C ALA A 146 0.00 22.45 22.99
N PRO A 147 1.31 22.23 23.21
CA PRO A 147 1.94 22.55 24.49
C PRO A 147 1.90 24.05 24.82
N PHE A 148 2.05 24.91 23.81
CA PHE A 148 1.97 26.36 23.98
C PHE A 148 0.54 26.84 24.29
N ILE A 149 -0.46 26.24 23.64
CA ILE A 149 -1.88 26.55 23.91
C ILE A 149 -2.21 26.19 25.37
N VAL A 150 -1.83 25.00 25.82
CA VAL A 150 -2.07 24.54 27.21
C VAL A 150 -1.34 25.43 28.21
N ALA A 151 -0.04 25.70 28.00
CA ALA A 151 0.76 26.56 28.87
C ALA A 151 0.17 27.98 29.02
N ASN A 152 -0.30 28.57 27.91
CA ASN A 152 -0.89 29.91 27.90
C ASN A 152 -2.30 29.95 28.48
N ARG A 153 -3.09 28.89 28.31
CA ARG A 153 -4.47 28.82 28.79
C ARG A 153 -4.55 28.66 30.30
N TYR A 154 -3.77 27.74 30.86
CA TYR A 154 -3.86 27.35 32.26
C TYR A 154 -2.80 28.00 33.16
N GLY A 155 -1.69 28.49 32.59
CA GLY A 155 -0.65 29.19 33.35
C GLY A 155 0.02 28.34 34.44
N GLY A 156 0.77 28.99 35.32
CA GLY A 156 1.39 28.37 36.49
C GLY A 156 2.26 27.16 36.14
N TYR A 157 1.99 26.03 36.80
CA TYR A 157 2.66 24.74 36.60
C TYR A 157 2.70 24.29 35.12
N TRP A 158 1.64 24.54 34.35
CA TRP A 158 1.52 24.08 32.97
C TRP A 158 2.51 24.74 32.00
N ARG A 159 3.09 25.91 32.35
CA ARG A 159 4.13 26.56 31.56
C ARG A 159 5.42 25.73 31.46
N HIS A 160 5.72 24.96 32.51
CA HIS A 160 6.89 24.09 32.55
C HIS A 160 6.52 22.63 32.29
N ALA A 161 5.35 22.18 32.77
CA ALA A 161 4.93 20.80 32.62
C ALA A 161 4.66 20.40 31.17
N ALA A 162 4.03 21.26 30.35
CA ALA A 162 3.72 20.95 28.95
C ALA A 162 4.98 20.70 28.09
N PRO A 163 6.01 21.57 28.07
CA PRO A 163 7.23 21.28 27.32
C PRO A 163 8.02 20.12 27.92
N LEU A 164 8.06 19.95 29.25
CA LEU A 164 8.70 18.79 29.87
C LEU A 164 8.02 17.47 29.48
N ALA A 165 6.69 17.45 29.39
CA ALA A 165 5.96 16.28 28.92
C ALA A 165 6.29 15.93 27.46
N VAL A 166 6.48 16.93 26.60
CA VAL A 166 6.96 16.72 25.21
C VAL A 166 8.35 16.10 25.21
N LEU A 167 9.29 16.65 25.99
CA LEU A 167 10.64 16.11 26.11
C LEU A 167 10.64 14.68 26.68
N ALA A 168 9.79 14.40 27.66
CA ALA A 168 9.62 13.05 28.21
C ALA A 168 9.04 12.08 27.16
N CYS A 169 8.04 12.51 26.38
CA CYS A 169 7.49 11.68 25.29
C CYS A 169 8.53 11.37 24.22
N ILE A 170 9.37 12.36 23.85
CA ILE A 170 10.50 12.15 22.94
C ILE A 170 11.49 11.16 23.57
N GLY A 171 11.88 11.37 24.83
CA GLY A 171 12.78 10.46 25.54
C GLY A 171 12.26 9.03 25.54
N VAL A 172 10.99 8.81 25.91
CA VAL A 172 10.36 7.48 25.91
C VAL A 172 10.29 6.90 24.51
N ALA A 173 9.91 7.68 23.49
CA ALA A 173 9.82 7.22 22.10
C ALA A 173 11.16 6.70 21.54
N TRP A 174 12.28 7.24 22.02
CA TRP A 174 13.63 6.87 21.59
C TRP A 174 14.31 5.84 22.48
N LEU A 175 13.98 5.79 23.77
CA LEU A 175 14.66 4.93 24.76
C LEU A 175 13.90 3.63 25.06
N VAL A 176 12.58 3.60 24.84
CA VAL A 176 11.74 2.45 25.16
C VAL A 176 11.34 1.71 23.87
N PRO A 177 11.63 0.41 23.74
CA PRO A 177 11.22 -0.38 22.58
C PRO A 177 9.71 -0.65 22.61
N MET A 178 8.91 0.28 22.09
CA MET A 178 7.44 0.19 22.04
C MET A 178 6.93 -0.53 20.78
N LEU A 179 7.40 -1.75 20.48
CA LEU A 179 7.01 -2.49 19.27
C LEU A 179 5.47 -2.66 19.14
N PRO A 180 4.86 -2.44 17.96
CA PRO A 180 5.46 -2.08 16.66
C PRO A 180 5.73 -0.57 16.46
N TYR A 181 5.40 0.27 17.44
CA TYR A 181 5.47 1.73 17.36
C TYR A 181 6.77 2.29 17.98
N GLY A 182 6.94 3.61 17.93
CA GLY A 182 8.15 4.29 18.45
C GLY A 182 9.37 4.21 17.53
N ALA A 183 10.43 4.95 17.89
CA ALA A 183 11.58 5.14 17.00
C ALA A 183 12.33 3.82 16.75
N ILE A 184 12.53 3.01 17.79
CA ILE A 184 13.22 1.71 17.68
C ILE A 184 12.41 0.73 16.82
N GLY A 185 11.09 0.66 17.02
CA GLY A 185 10.22 -0.23 16.25
C GLY A 185 10.18 0.16 14.78
N LEU A 186 10.08 1.47 14.48
CA LEU A 186 10.15 1.98 13.12
C LEU A 186 11.51 1.69 12.46
N VAL A 187 12.63 1.81 13.18
CA VAL A 187 13.95 1.44 12.66
C VAL A 187 14.01 -0.03 12.27
N GLY A 188 13.42 -0.93 13.07
CA GLY A 188 13.29 -2.35 12.73
C GLY A 188 12.52 -2.56 11.42
N GLN A 189 11.31 -2.01 11.34
CA GLN A 189 10.46 -2.13 10.15
C GLN A 189 11.12 -1.53 8.89
N VAL A 190 11.75 -0.37 9.02
CA VAL A 190 12.45 0.30 7.92
C VAL A 190 13.68 -0.49 7.50
N ARG A 191 14.39 -1.14 8.42
CA ARG A 191 15.56 -1.97 8.09
C ARG A 191 15.16 -3.13 7.18
N ASP A 192 14.10 -3.84 7.54
CA ASP A 192 13.59 -4.97 6.76
C ASP A 192 13.04 -4.50 5.40
N ALA A 193 12.27 -3.41 5.38
CA ALA A 193 11.79 -2.81 4.13
C ALA A 193 12.96 -2.34 3.25
N ARG A 194 14.02 -1.76 3.83
CA ARG A 194 15.20 -1.29 3.09
C ARG A 194 15.94 -2.44 2.43
N THR A 195 16.10 -3.57 3.12
CA THR A 195 16.78 -4.74 2.54
C THR A 195 16.03 -5.30 1.33
N THR A 196 14.71 -5.18 1.30
CA THR A 196 13.89 -5.67 0.17
C THR A 196 13.77 -4.63 -0.96
N PHE A 197 13.51 -3.35 -0.64
CA PHE A 197 13.19 -2.33 -1.65
C PHE A 197 14.38 -1.50 -2.15
N LYS A 198 15.57 -1.59 -1.53
CA LYS A 198 16.77 -0.82 -1.97
C LYS A 198 17.86 -1.68 -2.61
N VAL A 199 17.52 -2.87 -3.10
CA VAL A 199 18.47 -3.67 -3.89
C VAL A 199 18.77 -2.92 -5.20
N ASN A 200 20.05 -2.67 -5.45
CA ASN A 200 20.51 -2.00 -6.67
C ASN A 200 20.78 -3.04 -7.76
N LEU A 201 19.74 -3.42 -8.50
CA LEU A 201 19.82 -4.38 -9.59
C LEU A 201 20.88 -4.00 -10.63
N ALA A 202 20.94 -2.72 -11.02
CA ALA A 202 21.93 -2.22 -11.99
C ALA A 202 23.39 -2.32 -11.49
N ALA A 203 23.63 -2.24 -10.18
CA ALA A 203 24.95 -2.48 -9.62
C ALA A 203 25.29 -3.97 -9.60
N ALA A 204 24.30 -4.83 -9.28
CA ALA A 204 24.48 -6.28 -9.28
C ALA A 204 24.79 -6.81 -10.68
N THR A 205 24.08 -6.35 -11.72
CA THR A 205 24.32 -6.75 -13.11
C THR A 205 25.67 -6.28 -13.63
N ARG A 206 26.08 -5.04 -13.33
CA ARG A 206 27.43 -4.55 -13.65
C ARG A 206 28.53 -5.29 -12.91
N ALA A 207 28.34 -5.62 -11.64
CA ALA A 207 29.31 -6.40 -10.87
C ALA A 207 29.46 -7.83 -11.39
N ALA A 208 28.42 -8.38 -12.01
CA ALA A 208 28.42 -9.66 -12.68
C ALA A 208 28.94 -9.60 -14.13
N ASP A 209 29.37 -8.43 -14.62
CA ASP A 209 29.82 -8.20 -16.01
C ASP A 209 28.78 -8.68 -17.04
N ALA A 210 27.49 -8.50 -16.73
CA ALA A 210 26.40 -8.96 -17.58
C ALA A 210 26.20 -8.00 -18.76
N HIS A 211 26.47 -8.50 -19.96
CA HIS A 211 26.30 -7.81 -21.23
C HIS A 211 25.45 -8.66 -22.18
N HIS A 212 24.65 -8.02 -23.03
CA HIS A 212 23.70 -8.68 -23.94
C HIS A 212 22.86 -9.77 -23.24
N ALA A 213 22.42 -9.48 -22.02
CA ALA A 213 21.92 -10.48 -21.10
C ALA A 213 20.43 -10.29 -20.78
N LEU A 214 19.74 -11.42 -20.60
CA LEU A 214 18.42 -11.48 -19.96
C LEU A 214 18.61 -11.85 -18.49
N VAL A 215 18.26 -10.94 -17.59
CA VAL A 215 18.43 -11.10 -16.15
C VAL A 215 17.09 -11.46 -15.52
N PHE A 216 16.99 -12.68 -15.01
CA PHE A 216 15.80 -13.13 -14.30
C PHE A 216 15.80 -12.61 -12.86
N VAL A 217 14.75 -11.89 -12.51
CA VAL A 217 14.46 -11.42 -11.16
C VAL A 217 13.49 -12.41 -10.52
N HIS A 218 13.94 -13.05 -9.45
CA HIS A 218 13.14 -13.97 -8.65
C HIS A 218 12.13 -13.16 -7.81
N GLU A 219 10.92 -12.98 -8.34
CA GLU A 219 9.79 -12.34 -7.65
C GLU A 219 9.19 -13.28 -6.58
N PRO A 220 8.51 -12.83 -5.52
CA PRO A 220 7.86 -13.76 -4.58
C PRO A 220 6.91 -14.74 -5.27
N PHE A 221 6.74 -15.94 -4.69
CA PHE A 221 5.90 -16.99 -5.27
C PHE A 221 4.49 -16.50 -5.62
N SER A 222 3.87 -15.64 -4.79
CA SER A 222 2.56 -15.06 -5.12
C SER A 222 2.59 -14.19 -6.39
N GLY A 223 3.65 -13.40 -6.59
CA GLY A 223 3.84 -12.57 -7.77
C GLY A 223 4.01 -13.40 -9.04
N ARG A 224 4.83 -14.46 -8.99
CA ARG A 224 4.99 -15.42 -10.10
C ARG A 224 3.66 -16.08 -10.44
N LEU A 225 2.93 -16.56 -9.43
CA LEU A 225 1.65 -17.25 -9.62
C LEU A 225 0.57 -16.33 -10.21
N VAL A 226 0.50 -15.06 -9.76
CA VAL A 226 -0.39 -14.04 -10.35
C VAL A 226 -0.08 -13.80 -11.82
N ARG A 227 1.20 -13.70 -12.19
CA ARG A 227 1.60 -13.50 -13.60
C ARG A 227 1.28 -14.71 -14.48
N ARG A 228 1.46 -15.92 -13.96
CA ARG A 228 1.06 -17.15 -14.64
C ARG A 228 -0.45 -17.19 -14.88
N LEU A 229 -1.26 -16.79 -13.88
CA LEU A 229 -2.72 -16.61 -14.06
C LEU A 229 -3.04 -15.61 -15.18
N TRP A 230 -2.33 -14.49 -15.27
CA TRP A 230 -2.50 -13.55 -16.39
C TRP A 230 -2.13 -14.18 -17.74
N GLY A 231 -1.06 -14.97 -17.80
CA GLY A 231 -0.64 -15.72 -18.99
C GLY A 231 -1.66 -16.75 -19.47
N VAL A 232 -2.36 -17.40 -18.53
CA VAL A 232 -3.48 -18.31 -18.84
C VAL A 232 -4.67 -17.56 -19.45
N GLY A 233 -4.90 -16.31 -19.02
CA GLY A 233 -5.96 -15.44 -19.53
C GLY A 233 -6.86 -14.84 -18.46
N PHE A 234 -6.53 -14.97 -17.17
CA PHE A 234 -7.27 -14.31 -16.10
C PHE A 234 -7.12 -12.79 -16.22
N THR A 235 -8.22 -12.07 -15.97
CA THR A 235 -8.14 -10.63 -15.71
C THR A 235 -7.38 -10.39 -14.41
N ARG A 236 -6.80 -9.19 -14.24
CA ARG A 236 -6.02 -8.88 -13.04
C ARG A 236 -6.81 -9.02 -11.74
N SER A 237 -8.06 -8.56 -11.74
CA SER A 237 -8.97 -8.72 -10.60
C SER A 237 -9.34 -10.17 -10.34
N ALA A 238 -9.62 -10.98 -11.37
CA ALA A 238 -9.93 -12.39 -11.20
C ALA A 238 -8.74 -13.17 -10.64
N ALA A 239 -7.52 -12.89 -11.11
CA ALA A 239 -6.30 -13.48 -10.57
C ALA A 239 -6.12 -13.12 -9.07
N ALA A 240 -6.36 -11.86 -8.68
CA ALA A 240 -6.29 -11.43 -7.29
C ALA A 240 -7.33 -12.15 -6.40
N GLN A 241 -8.55 -12.37 -6.90
CA GLN A 241 -9.59 -13.12 -6.16
C GLN A 241 -9.19 -14.59 -5.96
N VAL A 242 -8.65 -15.21 -7.01
CA VAL A 242 -8.13 -16.58 -6.94
C VAL A 242 -7.03 -16.69 -5.88
N MET A 243 -6.08 -15.75 -5.87
CA MET A 243 -4.99 -15.75 -4.88
C MET A 243 -5.47 -15.49 -3.45
N THR A 244 -6.54 -14.70 -3.27
CA THR A 244 -7.05 -14.36 -1.94
C THR A 244 -7.87 -15.49 -1.32
N ARG A 245 -8.51 -16.34 -2.15
CA ARG A 245 -9.48 -17.35 -1.70
C ARG A 245 -9.04 -18.80 -1.96
N GLY A 246 -8.09 -19.01 -2.86
CA GLY A 246 -7.63 -20.33 -3.29
C GLY A 246 -6.44 -20.81 -2.48
N ASP A 247 -6.34 -22.12 -2.32
CA ASP A 247 -5.11 -22.77 -1.85
C ASP A 247 -4.02 -22.63 -2.92
N ALA A 248 -2.92 -21.97 -2.58
CA ALA A 248 -1.88 -21.60 -3.54
C ALA A 248 -1.24 -22.80 -4.26
N CYS A 249 -1.12 -23.94 -3.59
CA CYS A 249 -0.58 -25.14 -4.22
C CYS A 249 -1.57 -25.72 -5.24
N SER A 250 -2.87 -25.74 -4.91
CA SER A 250 -3.91 -26.13 -5.88
C SER A 250 -3.98 -25.19 -7.09
N VAL A 251 -3.80 -23.89 -6.86
CA VAL A 251 -3.75 -22.87 -7.92
C VAL A 251 -2.55 -23.12 -8.83
N LEU A 252 -1.36 -23.38 -8.26
CA LEU A 252 -0.15 -23.70 -9.04
C LEU A 252 -0.36 -24.92 -9.95
N GLU A 253 -0.86 -26.02 -9.41
CA GLU A 253 -1.12 -27.23 -10.21
C GLU A 253 -2.14 -26.99 -11.32
N ALA A 254 -3.23 -26.30 -10.99
CA ALA A 254 -4.28 -25.98 -11.95
C ALA A 254 -3.75 -25.12 -13.10
N VAL A 255 -2.92 -24.11 -12.77
CA VAL A 255 -2.28 -23.21 -13.74
C VAL A 255 -1.27 -23.95 -14.61
N ARG A 256 -0.37 -24.76 -14.02
CA ARG A 256 0.60 -25.57 -14.77
C ARG A 256 -0.11 -26.53 -15.74
N ALA A 257 -1.21 -27.16 -15.30
CA ALA A 257 -2.01 -28.02 -16.17
C ALA A 257 -2.68 -27.25 -17.32
N ALA A 258 -3.10 -26.00 -17.10
CA ALA A 258 -3.69 -25.15 -18.14
C ALA A 258 -2.65 -24.58 -19.11
N GLU A 259 -1.43 -24.32 -18.66
CA GLU A 259 -0.32 -23.88 -19.51
C GLU A 259 0.19 -25.01 -20.42
N ALA A 260 0.19 -26.25 -19.92
CA ALA A 260 0.55 -27.42 -20.71
C ALA A 260 -0.40 -27.66 -21.90
N ASP A 261 -1.65 -27.21 -21.81
CA ASP A 261 -2.62 -27.21 -22.92
C ASP A 261 -2.58 -25.88 -23.68
N SER A 262 -1.52 -25.69 -24.46
CA SER A 262 -1.36 -24.48 -25.29
C SER A 262 -2.34 -24.38 -26.46
N THR A 263 -3.09 -25.46 -26.75
CA THR A 263 -4.04 -25.52 -27.87
C THR A 263 -5.44 -25.04 -27.50
N ALA A 264 -5.80 -25.13 -26.22
CA ALA A 264 -7.08 -24.66 -25.74
C ALA A 264 -7.20 -23.12 -25.81
N PRO A 265 -8.39 -22.60 -26.19
CA PRO A 265 -8.61 -21.16 -26.18
C PRO A 265 -8.52 -20.60 -24.75
N PRO A 266 -8.12 -19.32 -24.56
CA PRO A 266 -7.94 -18.72 -23.23
C PRO A 266 -9.13 -18.92 -22.28
N ALA A 267 -10.36 -18.78 -22.77
CA ALA A 267 -11.57 -18.97 -21.96
C ALA A 267 -11.70 -20.40 -21.42
N ALA A 268 -11.34 -21.42 -22.20
CA ALA A 268 -11.38 -22.82 -21.77
C ALA A 268 -10.29 -23.10 -20.72
N ARG A 269 -9.10 -22.53 -20.90
CA ARG A 269 -8.01 -22.66 -19.91
C ARG A 269 -8.36 -22.01 -18.58
N VAL A 270 -8.95 -20.81 -18.60
CA VAL A 270 -9.46 -20.13 -17.39
C VAL A 270 -10.52 -20.99 -16.69
N ALA A 271 -11.50 -21.53 -17.42
CA ALA A 271 -12.52 -22.39 -16.86
C ALA A 271 -11.93 -23.66 -16.23
N ALA A 272 -10.96 -24.29 -16.88
CA ALA A 272 -10.26 -25.47 -16.36
C ALA A 272 -9.50 -25.17 -15.07
N VAL A 273 -8.88 -24.00 -14.96
CA VAL A 273 -8.22 -23.56 -13.71
C VAL A 273 -9.25 -23.40 -12.59
N VAL A 274 -10.34 -22.66 -12.82
CA VAL A 274 -11.38 -22.42 -11.81
C VAL A 274 -12.00 -23.72 -11.29
N GLN A 275 -12.18 -24.73 -12.15
CA GLN A 275 -12.75 -26.03 -11.77
C GLN A 275 -11.82 -26.88 -10.89
N ARG A 276 -10.50 -26.64 -10.93
CA ARG A 276 -9.49 -27.45 -10.25
C ARG A 276 -8.96 -26.83 -8.96
N ILE A 277 -9.17 -25.53 -8.76
CA ILE A 277 -8.70 -24.82 -7.56
C ILE A 277 -9.51 -25.26 -6.34
N ALA A 278 -8.80 -25.60 -5.26
CA ALA A 278 -9.40 -25.78 -3.96
C ALA A 278 -9.50 -24.42 -3.24
N THR A 279 -10.60 -24.20 -2.52
CA THR A 279 -10.73 -23.04 -1.62
C THR A 279 -9.77 -23.19 -0.45
N TYR A 280 -9.11 -22.10 -0.07
CA TYR A 280 -8.27 -22.05 1.12
C TYR A 280 -9.12 -22.30 2.37
N ALA A 281 -8.75 -23.32 3.13
CA ALA A 281 -9.38 -23.69 4.38
C ALA A 281 -8.29 -24.01 5.41
N PRO A 282 -7.86 -23.06 6.25
CA PRO A 282 -6.75 -23.28 7.16
C PRO A 282 -7.06 -24.40 8.15
N GLY A 283 -6.20 -25.42 8.15
CA GLY A 283 -6.19 -26.46 9.18
C GLY A 283 -5.63 -25.95 10.51
N PRO A 284 -5.59 -26.82 11.55
CA PRO A 284 -5.03 -26.47 12.86
C PRO A 284 -3.54 -26.11 12.79
N ASP A 285 -2.81 -26.70 11.83
CA ASP A 285 -1.39 -26.48 11.61
C ASP A 285 -1.18 -25.59 10.38
N ALA A 286 -1.29 -24.28 10.57
CA ALA A 286 -1.09 -23.31 9.50
C ALA A 286 0.36 -23.33 9.00
N ILE A 287 0.54 -23.56 7.70
CA ILE A 287 1.86 -23.53 7.04
C ILE A 287 2.22 -22.09 6.75
N ARG A 288 3.38 -21.67 7.25
CA ARG A 288 3.92 -20.33 6.98
C ARG A 288 4.96 -20.41 5.87
N ALA A 289 4.66 -19.77 4.74
CA ALA A 289 5.62 -19.53 3.67
C ALA A 289 6.47 -18.28 3.96
N VAL A 290 7.60 -18.14 3.26
CA VAL A 290 8.42 -16.92 3.29
C VAL A 290 7.64 -15.75 2.71
N ASP A 291 6.90 -15.98 1.63
CA ASP A 291 5.91 -15.03 1.10
C ASP A 291 4.60 -15.10 1.93
N PRO A 292 4.27 -14.06 2.71
CA PRO A 292 3.08 -14.06 3.55
C PRO A 292 1.76 -14.00 2.76
N SER A 293 1.82 -13.69 1.46
CA SER A 293 0.64 -13.63 0.59
C SER A 293 0.18 -15.02 0.13
N ILE A 294 1.00 -16.05 0.34
CA ILE A 294 0.71 -17.43 -0.04
C ILE A 294 -0.12 -18.11 1.06
N GLN A 295 -1.31 -18.57 0.68
CA GLN A 295 -2.23 -19.28 1.56
C GLN A 295 -2.22 -20.78 1.25
N ILE A 296 -1.86 -21.61 2.24
CA ILE A 296 -1.79 -23.07 2.10
C ILE A 296 -2.66 -23.69 3.19
N SER A 297 -3.66 -24.46 2.77
CA SER A 297 -4.70 -24.99 3.66
C SER A 297 -4.14 -25.97 4.69
N SER A 298 -3.28 -26.89 4.23
CA SER A 298 -2.67 -27.90 5.09
C SER A 298 -1.45 -28.57 4.44
N ALA A 299 -0.74 -29.40 5.21
CA ALA A 299 0.39 -30.19 4.72
C ALA A 299 0.00 -31.16 3.60
N GLN A 300 -1.27 -31.59 3.54
CA GLN A 300 -1.79 -32.44 2.48
C GLN A 300 -1.92 -31.69 1.14
N SER A 301 -2.08 -30.36 1.15
CA SER A 301 -2.09 -29.53 -0.07
C SER A 301 -0.71 -29.40 -0.73
N LEU A 302 0.39 -29.72 -0.02
CA LEU A 302 1.74 -29.51 -0.52
C LEU A 302 2.14 -30.54 -1.59
N THR A 303 1.93 -30.18 -2.85
CA THR A 303 2.44 -30.96 -3.99
C THR A 303 3.97 -30.82 -4.11
N PRO A 304 4.66 -31.75 -4.81
CA PRO A 304 6.10 -31.65 -5.06
C PRO A 304 6.48 -30.32 -5.72
N ALA A 305 5.74 -29.90 -6.75
CA ALA A 305 5.93 -28.62 -7.41
C ALA A 305 5.79 -27.43 -6.45
N CYS A 306 4.77 -27.44 -5.58
CA CYS A 306 4.59 -26.36 -4.61
C CYS A 306 5.76 -26.30 -3.61
N LYS A 307 6.27 -27.46 -3.18
CA LYS A 307 7.45 -27.52 -2.30
C LYS A 307 8.71 -26.95 -2.98
N GLU A 308 8.88 -27.18 -4.27
CA GLU A 308 9.98 -26.60 -5.05
C GLU A 308 9.90 -25.07 -5.11
N GLU A 309 8.72 -24.50 -5.37
CA GLU A 309 8.51 -23.05 -5.36
C GLU A 309 8.80 -22.43 -3.99
N LEU A 310 8.33 -23.07 -2.91
CA LEU A 310 8.58 -22.63 -1.54
C LEU A 310 10.07 -22.72 -1.17
N ALA A 311 10.74 -23.78 -1.61
CA ALA A 311 12.18 -23.95 -1.40
C ALA A 311 13.00 -22.94 -2.22
N ALA A 312 12.56 -22.60 -3.43
CA ALA A 312 13.19 -21.58 -4.28
C ALA A 312 13.12 -20.20 -3.61
N ASP A 313 11.96 -19.80 -3.09
CA ASP A 313 11.81 -18.55 -2.33
C ASP A 313 12.70 -18.52 -1.08
N ALA A 314 12.80 -19.63 -0.35
CA ALA A 314 13.68 -19.72 0.81
C ALA A 314 15.17 -19.65 0.43
N ARG A 315 15.55 -20.15 -0.76
CA ARG A 315 16.93 -20.21 -1.23
C ARG A 315 17.42 -18.90 -1.84
N TYR A 316 16.62 -18.32 -2.73
CA TYR A 316 17.00 -17.15 -3.51
C TYR A 316 16.55 -15.83 -2.88
N GLY A 317 15.68 -15.90 -1.86
CA GLY A 317 14.94 -14.74 -1.39
C GLY A 317 13.92 -14.33 -2.44
N ALA A 318 13.37 -13.11 -2.33
CA ALA A 318 12.43 -12.60 -3.32
C ALA A 318 12.57 -11.09 -3.49
N LEU A 319 12.51 -10.62 -4.73
CA LEU A 319 12.61 -9.21 -5.08
C LEU A 319 11.42 -8.78 -5.95
N PRO A 320 10.69 -7.71 -5.59
CA PRO A 320 9.61 -7.21 -6.43
C PRO A 320 10.17 -6.74 -7.78
N PHE A 321 9.63 -7.29 -8.87
CA PHE A 321 10.07 -6.98 -10.24
C PHE A 321 9.93 -5.50 -10.60
N GLY A 322 9.06 -4.76 -9.92
CA GLY A 322 8.88 -3.32 -10.14
C GLY A 322 10.19 -2.52 -10.09
N LEU A 323 11.22 -3.00 -9.39
CA LEU A 323 12.55 -2.39 -9.40
C LEU A 323 13.30 -2.59 -10.73
N GLY A 324 13.15 -3.76 -11.36
CA GLY A 324 13.70 -4.05 -12.68
C GLY A 324 13.01 -3.25 -13.78
N LEU A 325 11.69 -3.08 -13.67
CA LEU A 325 10.90 -2.30 -14.64
C LEU A 325 11.39 -0.85 -14.79
N LEU A 326 11.89 -0.24 -13.71
CA LEU A 326 12.45 1.12 -13.75
C LEU A 326 13.80 1.22 -14.48
N LEU A 327 14.47 0.09 -14.67
CA LEU A 327 15.76 -0.03 -15.34
C LEU A 327 15.60 -0.48 -16.80
N GLU A 328 14.38 -0.88 -17.19
CA GLU A 328 14.11 -1.33 -18.55
C GLU A 328 14.38 -0.21 -19.55
N PRO A 329 15.29 -0.43 -20.50
CA PRO A 329 15.53 0.56 -21.53
C PRO A 329 14.43 0.43 -22.58
N ILE A 330 13.63 1.48 -22.73
CA ILE A 330 12.54 1.55 -23.71
C ILE A 330 13.00 2.39 -24.90
N GLY A 331 13.07 1.74 -26.07
CA GLY A 331 13.43 2.37 -27.32
C GLY A 331 12.36 3.34 -27.84
N PRO A 332 12.68 4.15 -28.88
CA PRO A 332 11.75 5.12 -29.45
C PRO A 332 10.52 4.48 -30.11
N ASP A 333 10.57 3.19 -30.44
CA ASP A 333 9.43 2.41 -30.95
C ASP A 333 8.58 1.78 -29.82
N GLY A 334 8.90 2.08 -28.56
CA GLY A 334 8.21 1.55 -27.38
C GLY A 334 8.57 0.10 -27.04
N ARG A 335 9.58 -0.48 -27.69
CA ARG A 335 10.07 -1.83 -27.37
C ARG A 335 11.22 -1.79 -26.36
N LEU A 336 11.41 -2.91 -25.67
CA LEU A 336 12.60 -3.12 -24.85
C LEU A 336 13.83 -3.14 -25.76
N ALA A 337 14.77 -2.24 -25.49
CA ALA A 337 15.95 -2.04 -26.32
C ALA A 337 17.13 -1.67 -25.43
N GLY A 338 18.09 -2.56 -25.25
CA GLY A 338 19.31 -2.26 -24.51
C GLY A 338 20.18 -3.48 -24.27
N ASP A 339 21.28 -3.25 -23.55
CA ASP A 339 22.31 -4.27 -23.29
C ASP A 339 21.86 -5.33 -22.27
N VAL A 340 21.05 -4.93 -21.30
CA VAL A 340 20.51 -5.82 -20.26
C VAL A 340 19.01 -5.60 -20.16
N ILE A 341 18.26 -6.70 -20.26
CA ILE A 341 16.81 -6.75 -20.09
C ILE A 341 16.49 -7.54 -18.82
N TYR A 342 15.56 -7.07 -18.00
CA TYR A 342 15.13 -7.77 -16.80
C TYR A 342 13.80 -8.49 -17.07
N ALA A 343 13.72 -9.75 -16.66
CA ALA A 343 12.51 -10.56 -16.75
C ALA A 343 12.13 -11.12 -15.39
N VAL A 344 10.86 -11.48 -15.21
CA VAL A 344 10.46 -12.27 -14.04
C VAL A 344 10.74 -13.74 -14.34
N ASP A 345 11.31 -14.42 -13.36
CA ASP A 345 11.41 -15.88 -13.36
C ASP A 345 10.00 -16.47 -13.15
N LEU A 346 9.47 -17.24 -14.10
CA LEU A 346 8.10 -17.77 -14.11
C LEU A 346 8.10 -19.30 -14.22
#